data_AF-A0A7W1SUS0-F1
#
_entry.id   AF-A0A7W1SUS0-F1
#
_cell.length_a   1.000
_cell.length_b   1.000
_cell.length_c   1.000
_cell.angle_alpha   90.00
_cell.angle_beta   90.00
_cell.angle_gamma   90.00
#
_symmetry.space_group_name_H-M   'P 1'
#
loop_
_entity.id
_entity.type
_entity.pdbx_description
1 polymer ?
#
loop_
_entity_poly.entity_id
_entity_poly.type
_entity_poly.pdbx_seq_one_letter_code
_entity_poly.pdbx_strand_id
1 'polypeptide(L)'
;MSADSTVPSAAQQNIEAVSALERDFTHDRTASQRIADGIGQFSGTIVFAALHIVLISGWIAANLLSIPHVPHFDPYPFVLLGTLVSIESVLLATFVLMMQNRIQQRADERAHLNLQIDLLAEREITMILQTQQLICKHLGIEPPCRMS
;
A
#
# COMPACT_ATOMS: atom_id res chain seq x y z
N MET A 1 -30.93 -26.17 -39.68
CA MET A 1 -30.48 -26.57 -38.33
C MET A 1 -29.47 -25.54 -37.89
N SER A 2 -29.97 -24.44 -37.31
CA SER A 2 -29.20 -23.25 -36.99
C SER A 2 -29.02 -23.24 -35.47
N ALA A 3 -27.81 -23.53 -35.00
CA ALA A 3 -27.44 -23.33 -33.62
C ALA A 3 -26.70 -21.98 -33.53
N ASP A 4 -27.39 -21.05 -32.89
CA ASP A 4 -26.94 -19.76 -32.41
C ASP A 4 -25.71 -19.92 -31.52
N SER A 5 -24.60 -19.29 -31.92
CA SER A 5 -23.38 -19.17 -31.10
C SER A 5 -23.01 -17.70 -30.94
N THR A 6 -23.96 -16.89 -30.49
CA THR A 6 -23.70 -15.62 -29.83
C THR A 6 -23.54 -15.95 -28.33
N VAL A 7 -22.36 -15.94 -27.70
CA VAL A 7 -21.63 -14.76 -27.21
C VAL A 7 -20.18 -15.15 -26.84
N PRO A 8 -19.18 -14.82 -27.68
CA PRO A 8 -17.79 -14.64 -27.24
C PRO A 8 -17.40 -13.19 -26.88
N SER A 9 -18.31 -12.22 -27.03
CA SER A 9 -17.94 -10.80 -27.06
C SER A 9 -17.65 -10.16 -25.70
N ALA A 10 -18.39 -10.50 -24.64
CA ALA A 10 -18.23 -9.84 -23.34
C ALA A 10 -16.92 -10.26 -22.62
N ALA A 11 -16.53 -11.53 -22.75
CA ALA A 11 -15.27 -12.01 -22.19
C ALA A 11 -14.07 -11.41 -22.94
N GLN A 12 -14.11 -11.36 -24.27
CA GLN A 12 -13.07 -10.73 -25.08
C GLN A 12 -12.97 -9.22 -24.85
N GLN A 13 -14.10 -8.51 -24.75
CA GLN A 13 -14.11 -7.07 -24.45
C GLN A 13 -13.57 -6.76 -23.05
N ASN A 14 -13.89 -7.59 -22.04
CA ASN A 14 -13.30 -7.43 -20.71
C ASN A 14 -11.80 -7.71 -20.71
N ILE A 15 -11.34 -8.74 -21.43
CA ILE A 15 -9.92 -9.06 -21.56
C ILE A 15 -9.18 -7.93 -22.28
N GLU A 16 -9.76 -7.36 -23.34
CA GLU A 16 -9.20 -6.20 -24.04
C GLU A 16 -9.19 -4.96 -23.15
N ALA A 17 -10.26 -4.69 -22.39
CA ALA A 17 -10.32 -3.58 -21.44
C ALA A 17 -9.29 -3.72 -20.31
N VAL A 18 -9.12 -4.92 -19.75
CA VAL A 18 -8.09 -5.23 -18.76
C VAL A 18 -6.70 -5.07 -19.36
N SER A 19 -6.46 -5.56 -20.58
CA SER A 19 -5.18 -5.43 -21.27
C SER A 19 -4.85 -3.99 -21.69
N ALA A 20 -5.87 -3.17 -21.98
CA ALA A 20 -5.74 -1.75 -22.29
C ALA A 20 -5.41 -0.95 -21.02
N LEU A 21 -6.05 -1.28 -19.89
CA LEU A 21 -5.69 -0.74 -18.57
C LEU A 21 -4.25 -1.09 -18.21
N GLU A 22 -3.86 -2.35 -18.42
CA GLU A 22 -2.52 -2.86 -18.14
C GLU A 22 -1.48 -2.22 -19.08
N ARG A 23 -1.83 -1.94 -20.34
CA ARG A 23 -0.98 -1.19 -21.29
C ARG A 23 -0.84 0.28 -20.92
N ASP A 24 -1.88 0.95 -20.44
CA ASP A 24 -1.79 2.34 -19.92
C ASP A 24 -0.89 2.42 -18.68
N PHE A 25 -0.92 1.40 -17.82
CA PHE A 25 0.03 1.27 -16.71
C PHE A 25 1.45 0.87 -17.14
N THR A 26 1.63 0.34 -18.37
CA THR A 26 2.92 -0.16 -18.86
C THR A 26 3.63 0.82 -19.78
N HIS A 27 2.91 1.73 -20.44
CA HIS A 27 3.50 2.64 -21.42
C HIS A 27 4.19 3.87 -20.82
N ASP A 28 3.93 4.16 -19.54
CA ASP A 28 4.60 5.21 -18.76
C ASP A 28 5.28 4.65 -17.50
N ARG A 29 5.83 3.42 -17.58
CA ARG A 29 6.78 2.89 -16.59
C ARG A 29 8.11 3.64 -16.69
N THR A 30 8.02 4.91 -16.32
CA THR A 30 9.10 5.85 -16.10
C THR A 30 10.11 5.13 -15.20
N ALA A 31 11.40 5.21 -15.53
CA ALA A 31 12.45 4.56 -14.74
C ALA A 31 12.34 4.87 -13.22
N SER A 32 11.76 6.02 -12.88
CA SER A 32 11.40 6.45 -11.52
C SER A 32 10.41 5.52 -10.81
N GLN A 33 9.45 4.89 -11.49
CA GLN A 33 8.45 3.99 -10.89
C GLN A 33 9.03 2.62 -10.57
N ARG A 34 9.91 2.06 -11.41
CA ARG A 34 10.68 0.84 -11.08
C ARG A 34 11.65 1.08 -9.93
N ILE A 35 12.28 2.25 -9.90
CA ILE A 35 13.10 2.68 -8.77
C ILE A 35 12.22 2.86 -7.53
N ALA A 36 11.02 3.43 -7.65
CA ALA A 36 10.09 3.60 -6.53
C ALA A 36 9.51 2.28 -6.01
N ASP A 37 9.30 1.26 -6.84
CA ASP A 37 8.87 -0.07 -6.41
C ASP A 37 10.02 -0.82 -5.72
N GLY A 38 11.25 -0.71 -6.25
CA GLY A 38 12.44 -1.27 -5.61
C GLY A 38 12.78 -0.58 -4.28
N ILE A 39 12.74 0.76 -4.25
CA ILE A 39 12.91 1.55 -3.02
C ILE A 39 11.72 1.36 -2.08
N GLY A 40 10.51 1.16 -2.58
CA GLY A 40 9.31 0.90 -1.78
C GLY A 40 9.40 -0.40 -0.99
N GLN A 41 9.99 -1.45 -1.57
CA GLN A 41 10.34 -2.68 -0.85
C GLN A 41 11.53 -2.48 0.09
N PHE A 42 12.48 -1.60 -0.27
CA PHE A 42 13.69 -1.35 0.52
C PHE A 42 13.45 -0.49 1.78
N SER A 43 12.64 0.58 1.65
CA SER A 43 12.37 1.56 2.70
C SER A 43 11.48 1.03 3.84
N GLY A 44 10.75 -0.07 3.62
CA GLY A 44 9.97 -0.74 4.66
C GLY A 44 10.72 -1.85 5.40
N THR A 45 11.97 -2.12 5.04
CA THR A 45 12.71 -3.30 5.50
C THR A 45 13.85 -2.90 6.45
N ILE A 46 14.06 -3.69 7.52
CA ILE A 46 15.17 -3.56 8.49
C ILE A 46 16.56 -3.49 7.81
N VAL A 47 16.66 -3.96 6.56
CA VAL A 47 17.87 -3.92 5.72
C VAL A 47 18.35 -2.49 5.45
N PHE A 48 17.47 -1.50 5.26
CA PHE A 48 17.88 -0.10 5.04
C PHE A 48 18.62 0.47 6.25
N ALA A 49 18.06 0.24 7.45
CA ALA A 49 18.68 0.65 8.71
C ALA A 49 20.00 -0.09 8.96
N ALA A 50 20.05 -1.40 8.67
CA ALA A 50 21.28 -2.19 8.78
C ALA A 50 22.39 -1.67 7.85
N LEU A 51 22.07 -1.27 6.62
CA LEU A 51 23.03 -0.68 5.69
C LEU A 51 23.64 0.63 6.24
N HIS A 52 22.83 1.51 6.84
CA HIS A 52 23.32 2.76 7.44
C HIS A 52 24.25 2.48 8.61
N ILE A 53 23.89 1.54 9.48
CA ILE A 53 24.72 1.15 10.62
C ILE A 53 26.07 0.61 10.13
N VAL A 54 26.07 -0.24 9.11
CA VAL A 54 27.30 -0.79 8.52
C VAL A 54 28.14 0.30 7.85
N LEU A 55 27.53 1.22 7.12
CA LEU A 55 28.22 2.33 6.46
C LEU A 55 28.88 3.25 7.48
N ILE A 56 28.14 3.69 8.50
CA ILE A 56 28.66 4.55 9.57
C ILE A 56 29.77 3.83 10.34
N SER A 57 29.55 2.56 10.72
CA SER A 57 30.56 1.77 11.44
C SER A 57 31.81 1.55 10.58
N GLY A 58 31.65 1.30 9.28
CA GLY A 58 32.74 1.17 8.32
C GLY A 58 33.54 2.47 8.16
N TRP A 59 32.86 3.63 8.14
CA TRP A 59 33.52 4.93 8.08
C TRP A 59 34.31 5.24 9.35
N ILE A 60 33.74 4.94 10.52
CA ILE A 60 34.43 5.10 11.81
C ILE A 60 35.65 4.17 11.86
N ALA A 61 35.49 2.90 11.45
CA ALA A 61 36.60 1.95 11.40
C ALA A 61 37.69 2.40 10.42
N ALA A 62 37.33 2.88 9.23
CA ALA A 62 38.29 3.40 8.26
C ALA A 62 39.08 4.61 8.78
N ASN A 63 38.44 5.51 9.52
CA ASN A 63 39.12 6.66 10.14
C ASN A 63 39.95 6.26 11.38
N LEU A 64 39.56 5.23 12.12
CA LEU A 64 40.28 4.74 13.30
C LEU A 64 41.47 3.84 12.95
N LEU A 65 41.38 3.07 11.87
CA LEU A 65 42.45 2.23 11.33
C LEU A 65 43.44 3.02 10.45
N SER A 66 43.39 4.36 10.48
CA SER A 66 44.25 5.23 9.70
C SER A 66 45.71 4.78 9.75
N ILE A 67 46.25 4.51 8.56
CA ILE A 67 47.58 3.95 8.31
C ILE A 67 48.65 4.98 8.73
N PRO A 68 49.80 4.56 9.30
CA PRO A 68 50.88 5.48 9.62
C PRO A 68 51.29 6.23 8.34
N HIS A 69 51.27 7.58 8.39
CA HIS A 69 51.59 8.54 7.30
C HIS A 69 50.44 9.15 6.49
N VAL A 70 49.17 8.81 6.73
CA VAL A 70 48.03 9.51 6.09
C VAL A 70 47.36 10.44 7.09
N PRO A 71 47.20 11.75 6.80
CA PRO A 71 46.43 12.64 7.67
C PRO A 71 44.99 12.11 7.81
N HIS A 72 44.45 12.15 9.03
CA HIS A 72 43.08 11.72 9.32
C HIS A 72 42.11 12.45 8.40
N PHE A 73 41.38 11.69 7.58
CA PHE A 73 40.45 12.24 6.58
C PHE A 73 39.28 12.97 7.24
N ASP A 74 38.74 12.42 8.34
CA ASP A 74 37.67 13.02 9.14
C ASP A 74 37.99 12.86 10.65
N PRO A 75 38.74 13.80 11.26
CA PRO A 75 39.06 13.76 12.69
C PRO A 75 37.80 13.82 13.54
N TYR A 76 37.83 13.17 14.71
CA TYR A 76 36.75 13.31 15.71
C TYR A 76 36.51 14.80 15.98
N PRO A 77 35.27 15.33 15.80
CA PRO A 77 33.97 14.67 15.91
C PRO A 77 33.27 14.19 14.61
N PHE A 78 34.00 13.87 13.54
CA PHE A 78 33.46 13.39 12.24
C PHE A 78 32.49 14.36 11.56
N VAL A 79 32.95 15.58 11.26
CA VAL A 79 32.10 16.65 10.72
C VAL A 79 31.56 16.29 9.33
N LEU A 80 32.37 15.65 8.48
CA LEU A 80 31.94 15.30 7.13
C LEU A 80 30.84 14.23 7.14
N LEU A 81 31.02 13.16 7.91
CA LEU A 81 29.99 12.14 8.08
C LEU A 81 28.71 12.74 8.66
N GLY A 82 28.82 13.57 9.69
CA GLY A 82 27.68 14.23 10.32
C GLY A 82 26.87 15.08 9.33
N THR A 83 27.54 15.85 8.48
CA THR A 83 26.85 16.66 7.46
C THR A 83 26.12 15.82 6.41
N LEU A 84 26.74 14.74 5.93
CA LEU A 84 26.14 13.85 4.94
C LEU A 84 24.89 13.15 5.51
N VAL A 85 25.02 12.57 6.70
CA VAL A 85 23.92 11.87 7.39
C VAL A 85 22.77 12.84 7.73
N SER A 86 23.08 14.09 8.07
CA SER A 86 22.05 15.10 8.33
C SER A 86 21.21 15.40 7.10
N ILE A 87 21.83 15.55 5.93
CA ILE A 87 21.12 15.79 4.66
C ILE A 87 20.28 14.56 4.29
N GLU A 88 20.88 13.37 4.40
CA GLU A 88 20.21 12.09 4.16
C GLU A 88 18.96 11.93 5.06
N SER A 89 19.07 12.29 6.33
CA SER A 89 17.94 12.23 7.29
C SER A 89 16.77 13.13 6.88
N VAL A 90 17.05 14.35 6.38
CA VAL A 90 16.00 15.26 5.89
C VAL A 90 15.30 14.69 4.65
N LEU A 91 16.06 14.11 3.72
CA LEU A 91 15.51 13.45 2.53
C LEU A 91 14.66 12.24 2.93
N LEU A 92 15.12 11.43 3.88
CA LEU A 92 14.38 10.29 4.40
C LEU A 92 13.08 10.71 5.08
N ALA A 93 13.12 11.73 5.94
CA ALA A 93 11.92 12.25 6.57
C ALA A 93 10.88 12.70 5.54
N THR A 94 11.33 13.38 4.48
CA THR A 94 10.46 13.82 3.38
C THR A 94 9.89 12.63 2.60
N PHE A 95 10.71 11.63 2.29
CA PHE A 95 10.28 10.42 1.62
C PHE A 95 9.27 9.63 2.46
N VAL A 96 9.53 9.48 3.76
CA VAL A 96 8.63 8.84 4.72
C VAL A 96 7.30 9.59 4.78
N LEU A 97 7.31 10.92 4.84
CA LEU A 97 6.09 11.72 4.82
C LEU A 97 5.30 11.53 3.52
N MET A 98 5.98 11.48 2.38
CA MET A 98 5.34 11.19 1.09
C MET A 98 4.71 9.78 1.06
N MET A 99 5.41 8.78 1.60
CA MET A 99 4.90 7.41 1.71
C MET A 99 3.67 7.35 2.63
N GLN A 100 3.73 8.02 3.78
CA GLN A 100 2.62 8.12 4.73
C GLN A 100 1.41 8.78 4.09
N ASN A 101 1.60 9.89 3.37
CA ASN A 101 0.51 10.57 2.66
C ASN A 101 -0.17 9.65 1.64
N ARG A 102 0.61 8.88 0.88
CA ARG A 102 0.08 7.90 -0.09
C ARG A 102 -0.68 6.75 0.58
N ILE A 103 -0.19 6.25 1.72
CA ILE A 103 -0.89 5.22 2.50
C ILE A 103 -2.20 5.77 3.06
N GLN A 104 -2.20 7.01 3.57
CA GLN A 104 -3.38 7.67 4.11
C GLN A 104 -4.47 7.83 3.06
N GLN A 105 -4.12 8.33 1.86
CA GLN A 105 -5.08 8.46 0.76
C GLN A 105 -5.75 7.12 0.41
N ARG A 106 -4.98 6.03 0.37
CA ARG A 106 -5.53 4.68 0.14
C ARG A 106 -6.37 4.19 1.31
N ALA A 107 -6.03 4.57 2.54
CA ALA A 107 -6.81 4.22 3.73
C ALA A 107 -8.17 4.94 3.72
N ASP A 108 -8.21 6.21 3.33
CA ASP A 108 -9.44 7.00 3.21
C ASP A 108 -10.39 6.42 2.14
N GLU A 109 -9.85 6.03 0.99
CA GLU A 109 -10.63 5.38 -0.07
C GLU A 109 -11.24 4.03 0.41
N ARG A 110 -10.43 3.21 1.08
CA ARG A 110 -10.90 1.94 1.68
C ARG A 110 -11.94 2.17 2.77
N ALA A 111 -11.78 3.20 3.59
CA ALA A 111 -12.75 3.54 4.63
C ALA A 111 -14.12 3.88 4.02
N HIS A 112 -14.15 4.61 2.90
CA HIS A 112 -15.39 4.93 2.20
C HIS A 112 -16.07 3.70 1.60
N LEU A 113 -15.31 2.77 1.02
CA LEU A 113 -15.84 1.51 0.50
C LEU A 113 -16.38 0.62 1.61
N ASN A 114 -15.64 0.47 2.71
CA ASN A 114 -16.06 -0.31 3.86
C ASN A 114 -17.38 0.22 4.45
N LEU A 115 -17.50 1.55 4.60
CA LEU A 115 -18.74 2.16 5.08
C LEU A 115 -19.93 1.85 4.17
N GLN A 116 -19.74 1.87 2.85
CA GLN A 116 -20.81 1.53 1.91
C GLN A 116 -21.21 0.06 1.98
N ILE A 117 -20.24 -0.84 2.11
CA ILE A 117 -20.49 -2.28 2.28
C ILE A 117 -21.28 -2.52 3.57
N ASP A 118 -20.90 -1.87 4.67
CA ASP A 118 -21.60 -1.97 5.95
C ASP A 118 -23.05 -1.50 5.85
N LEU A 119 -23.29 -0.34 5.24
CA LEU A 119 -24.65 0.19 5.03
C LEU A 119 -25.50 -0.70 4.11
N LEU A 120 -24.90 -1.27 3.06
CA LEU A 120 -25.58 -2.21 2.18
C LEU A 120 -25.95 -3.50 2.91
N ALA A 121 -25.02 -4.05 3.70
CA ALA A 121 -25.26 -5.24 4.50
C ALA A 121 -26.38 -5.00 5.54
N GLU A 122 -26.38 -3.85 6.21
CA GLU A 122 -27.44 -3.46 7.15
C GLU A 122 -28.82 -3.40 6.45
N ARG A 123 -28.86 -2.84 5.24
CA ARG A 123 -30.07 -2.77 4.42
C ARG A 123 -30.58 -4.16 4.02
N GLU A 124 -29.69 -5.03 3.54
CA GLU A 124 -30.05 -6.40 3.16
C GLU A 124 -30.59 -7.20 4.36
N ILE A 125 -29.93 -7.10 5.52
CA ILE A 125 -30.38 -7.72 6.77
C ILE A 125 -31.79 -7.21 7.13
N THR A 126 -32.02 -5.90 7.02
CA THR A 126 -33.33 -5.30 7.30
C THR A 126 -34.41 -5.82 6.35
N MET A 127 -34.11 -5.92 5.04
CA MET A 127 -35.04 -6.49 4.06
C MET A 127 -35.36 -7.96 4.35
N ILE A 128 -34.37 -8.75 4.75
CA ILE A 128 -34.56 -10.16 5.13
C ILE A 128 -35.49 -10.23 6.35
N LEU A 129 -35.25 -9.42 7.38
CA LEU A 129 -36.10 -9.36 8.57
C LEU A 129 -37.54 -8.94 8.24
N GLN A 130 -37.72 -7.94 7.39
CA GLN A 130 -39.04 -7.52 6.92
C GLN A 130 -39.76 -8.62 6.14
N THR A 131 -39.03 -9.33 5.27
CA THR A 131 -39.59 -10.45 4.50
C THR A 131 -40.00 -11.60 5.43
N GLN A 132 -39.17 -11.92 6.43
CA GLN A 132 -39.50 -12.92 7.46
C GLN A 132 -40.76 -12.53 8.24
N GLN A 133 -40.87 -11.26 8.65
CA GLN A 133 -42.06 -10.76 9.35
C GLN A 133 -43.32 -10.84 8.46
N LEU A 134 -43.20 -10.55 7.16
CA LEU A 134 -44.31 -10.65 6.22
C LEU A 134 -44.80 -12.10 6.08
N ILE A 135 -43.88 -13.06 6.01
CA ILE A 135 -44.18 -14.50 5.93
C ILE A 135 -44.84 -14.97 7.23
N CYS A 136 -44.31 -14.63 8.40
CA CYS A 136 -44.92 -14.97 9.69
C CYS A 136 -46.35 -14.43 9.81
N LYS A 137 -46.57 -13.17 9.39
CA LYS A 137 -47.89 -12.55 9.37
C LYS A 137 -48.85 -13.28 8.42
N HIS A 138 -48.38 -13.70 7.25
CA HIS A 138 -49.22 -14.42 6.28
C HIS A 138 -49.58 -15.84 6.75
N LEU A 139 -48.68 -16.52 7.47
CA LEU A 139 -48.91 -17.84 8.03
C LEU A 139 -49.73 -17.83 9.33
N GLY A 140 -50.15 -16.65 9.83
CA GLY A 140 -50.93 -16.52 11.06
C GLY A 140 -50.16 -16.92 12.33
N ILE A 141 -48.82 -16.96 12.25
CA ILE A 141 -47.95 -17.26 13.37
C ILE A 141 -47.66 -15.93 14.06
N GLU A 142 -48.31 -15.66 15.20
CA GLU A 142 -47.94 -14.53 16.04
C GLU A 142 -46.46 -14.67 16.43
N PRO A 143 -45.64 -13.61 16.25
CA PRO A 143 -44.23 -13.67 16.60
C PRO A 143 -44.11 -14.01 18.09
N PRO A 144 -43.18 -14.90 18.51
CA PRO A 144 -42.92 -15.10 19.92
C PRO A 144 -42.62 -13.74 20.54
N CYS A 145 -43.51 -13.37 21.46
CA CYS A 145 -43.47 -12.14 22.21
C CYS A 145 -42.09 -12.01 22.87
N ARG A 146 -41.31 -11.03 22.40
CA ARG A 146 -40.31 -10.26 23.17
C ARG A 146 -39.43 -11.09 24.13
N MET A 147 -38.20 -11.42 23.70
CA MET A 147 -37.16 -11.74 24.68
C MET A 147 -36.71 -10.44 25.36
N SER A 148 -37.00 -10.38 26.65
CA SER A 148 -36.45 -9.46 27.66
C SER A 148 -34.93 -9.52 27.72
#